data_AF-A0A257TWE8-F1
#
_entry.id   AF-A0A257TWE8-F1
#
_cell.length_a   1.000
_cell.length_b   1.000
_cell.length_c   1.000
_cell.angle_alpha   90.00
_cell.angle_beta   90.00
_cell.angle_gamma   90.00
#
_symmetry.space_group_name_H-M   'P 1'
#
loop_
_entity.id
_entity.type
_entity.pdbx_description
1 polymer ?
#
loop_
_entity_poly.entity_id
_entity_poly.type
_entity_poly.pdbx_seq_one_letter_code
_entity_poly.pdbx_strand_id
1 'polypeptide(L)'
;MCEHHMLPFLGEAHIGYLPAGKVIGLSKLARVVEMVARRPQVQERMTETIADLLVDELEAKGVAVVIEATHTCMTIRGIRKPGSLCVTSAMRGVFRSHLSSRSEIMNLIYGDRR
;
A
#
# COMPACT_ATOMS: atom_id res chain seq x y z
N MET A 1 8.24 3.67 -9.93
CA MET A 1 9.43 3.22 -10.70
C MET A 1 10.41 2.57 -9.72
N CYS A 2 10.95 1.38 -9.99
CA CYS A 2 11.92 0.71 -9.12
C CYS A 2 13.25 1.47 -9.14
N GLU A 3 13.75 1.90 -7.99
CA GLU A 3 14.97 2.73 -7.92
C GLU A 3 16.24 2.02 -8.35
N HIS A 4 16.28 0.69 -8.23
CA HIS A 4 17.47 -0.11 -8.59
C HIS A 4 17.74 -0.16 -10.09
N HIS A 5 16.69 -0.07 -10.91
CA HIS A 5 16.77 -0.35 -12.35
C HIS A 5 16.06 0.68 -13.21
N MET A 6 15.43 1.67 -12.60
CA MET A 6 14.64 2.71 -13.28
C MET A 6 13.55 2.11 -14.20
N LEU A 7 13.04 0.94 -13.82
CA LEU A 7 12.01 0.20 -14.53
C LEU A 7 10.69 0.27 -13.75
N PRO A 8 9.53 0.31 -14.42
CA PRO A 8 8.25 0.42 -13.75
C PRO A 8 7.92 -0.84 -12.92
N PHE A 9 7.24 -0.63 -11.81
CA PHE A 9 6.41 -1.65 -11.18
C PHE A 9 4.97 -1.11 -11.17
N LEU A 10 4.01 -1.98 -11.46
CA LEU A 10 2.60 -1.61 -11.63
C LEU A 10 1.73 -2.54 -10.78
N GLY A 11 0.66 -1.99 -10.21
CA GLY A 11 -0.29 -2.76 -9.44
C GLY A 11 -1.27 -1.90 -8.66
N GLU A 12 -1.77 -2.44 -7.56
CA GLU A 12 -2.89 -1.91 -6.79
C GLU A 12 -2.45 -1.55 -5.36
N ALA A 13 -3.07 -0.49 -4.81
CA ALA A 13 -2.91 -0.12 -3.41
C ALA A 13 -4.29 -0.15 -2.74
N HIS A 14 -4.42 -0.98 -1.71
CA HIS A 14 -5.57 -1.04 -0.83
C HIS A 14 -5.28 -0.22 0.42
N ILE A 15 -6.19 0.68 0.78
CA ILE A 15 -6.04 1.57 1.93
C ILE A 15 -7.31 1.52 2.76
N GLY A 16 -7.17 1.31 4.07
CA GLY A 16 -8.22 1.55 5.04
C GLY A 16 -7.71 2.33 6.23
N TYR A 17 -8.58 3.11 6.86
CA TYR A 17 -8.24 3.89 8.04
C TYR A 17 -9.45 4.02 8.97
N LEU A 18 -9.21 4.17 10.27
CA LEU A 18 -10.23 4.44 11.27
C LEU A 18 -10.10 5.91 11.72
N PRO A 19 -11.05 6.80 11.39
CA PRO A 19 -10.94 8.22 11.70
C PRO A 19 -11.00 8.50 13.21
N ALA A 20 -10.34 9.58 13.62
CA ALA A 20 -10.44 10.19 14.96
C ALA A 20 -11.12 11.57 14.91
N GLY A 21 -12.17 11.71 14.10
CA GLY A 21 -12.89 12.99 13.90
C GLY A 21 -12.52 13.73 12.61
N LYS A 22 -11.45 13.33 11.93
CA LYS A 22 -11.09 13.82 10.58
C LYS A 22 -11.41 12.75 9.53
N VAL A 23 -12.18 13.12 8.51
CA VAL A 23 -12.51 12.26 7.37
C VAL A 23 -11.90 12.87 6.11
N ILE A 24 -11.09 12.09 5.40
CA ILE A 24 -10.48 12.53 4.15
C ILE A 24 -11.43 12.28 2.97
N GLY A 25 -11.42 13.18 1.98
CA GLY A 25 -12.12 12.93 0.72
C GLY A 25 -11.49 11.76 -0.05
N LEU A 26 -12.30 10.87 -0.60
CA LEU A 26 -11.85 9.62 -1.25
C LEU A 26 -10.77 9.85 -2.31
N SER A 27 -10.93 10.88 -3.15
CA SER A 27 -9.96 11.20 -4.21
C SER A 27 -8.57 11.57 -3.67
N LYS A 28 -8.45 11.98 -2.41
CA LYS A 28 -7.16 12.32 -1.80
C LYS A 28 -6.34 11.09 -1.45
N LEU A 29 -6.98 9.97 -1.11
CA LEU A 29 -6.27 8.69 -0.90
C LEU A 29 -5.51 8.29 -2.16
N ALA A 30 -6.19 8.32 -3.32
CA ALA A 30 -5.55 8.06 -4.61
C ALA A 30 -4.41 9.05 -4.91
N ARG A 31 -4.60 10.35 -4.62
CA ARG A 31 -3.55 11.36 -4.83
C ARG A 31 -2.33 11.16 -3.95
N VAL A 32 -2.48 10.71 -2.71
CA VAL A 32 -1.36 10.37 -1.83
C VAL A 32 -0.55 9.23 -2.44
N VAL A 33 -1.20 8.15 -2.88
CA VAL A 33 -0.54 7.03 -3.56
C VAL A 33 0.22 7.52 -4.79
N GLU A 34 -0.42 8.31 -5.66
CA GLU A 34 0.23 8.84 -6.86
C GLU A 34 1.43 9.73 -6.54
N MET A 35 1.29 10.65 -5.58
CA MET A 35 2.37 11.56 -5.20
C MET A 35 3.59 10.78 -4.72
N VAL A 36 3.38 9.77 -3.88
CA VAL A 36 4.48 8.91 -3.40
C VAL A 36 5.04 8.06 -4.56
N ALA A 37 4.20 7.56 -5.47
CA ALA A 37 4.64 6.71 -6.59
C ALA A 37 5.48 7.45 -7.66
N ARG A 38 5.36 8.77 -7.77
CA ARG A 38 5.98 9.63 -8.83
C ARG A 38 7.49 9.86 -8.68
N ARG A 39 8.21 8.95 -8.02
CA ARG A 39 9.67 8.97 -7.88
C ARG A 39 10.24 7.54 -7.97
N PRO A 40 11.58 7.38 -8.08
CA PRO A 40 12.23 6.10 -7.82
C PRO A 40 11.86 5.60 -6.42
N GLN A 41 11.48 4.32 -6.34
CA GLN A 41 10.89 3.73 -5.14
C GLN A 41 11.40 2.32 -4.90
N VAL A 42 11.36 1.96 -3.61
CA VAL A 42 11.29 0.59 -3.08
C VAL A 42 9.85 0.39 -2.62
N GLN A 43 9.22 -0.73 -2.98
CA GLN A 43 7.78 -0.94 -2.72
C GLN A 43 7.49 -0.92 -1.22
N GLU A 44 8.35 -1.55 -0.42
CA GLU A 44 8.30 -1.58 1.04
C GLU A 44 8.32 -0.16 1.63
N ARG A 45 9.26 0.68 1.19
CA ARG A 45 9.37 2.07 1.64
C ARG A 45 8.16 2.89 1.23
N MET A 46 7.66 2.69 0.01
CA MET A 46 6.45 3.34 -0.48
C MET A 46 5.24 2.98 0.38
N THR A 47 5.07 1.72 0.75
CA THR A 47 3.97 1.25 1.61
C THR A 47 4.01 1.88 2.99
N GLU A 48 5.18 1.89 3.64
CA GLU A 48 5.36 2.54 4.96
C GLU A 48 5.09 4.05 4.88
N THR A 49 5.65 4.72 3.87
CA THR A 49 5.47 6.18 3.67
C THR A 49 4.00 6.57 3.55
N ILE A 50 3.21 5.81 2.78
CA ILE A 50 1.78 6.10 2.62
C ILE A 50 1.03 5.91 3.95
N ALA A 51 1.34 4.85 4.69
CA ALA A 51 0.70 4.59 5.97
C ALA A 51 1.00 5.69 7.00
N ASP A 52 2.27 6.10 7.09
CA ASP A 52 2.70 7.14 8.03
C ASP A 52 2.08 8.51 7.69
N LEU A 53 2.11 8.92 6.42
CA LEU A 53 1.46 10.16 5.98
C LEU A 53 -0.03 10.21 6.35
N LEU A 54 -0.75 9.10 6.21
CA LEU A 54 -2.17 9.06 6.54
C LEU A 54 -2.41 9.08 8.06
N VAL A 55 -1.54 8.45 8.85
CA VAL A 55 -1.63 8.54 10.31
C VAL A 55 -1.39 9.97 10.78
N ASP A 56 -0.31 10.59 10.31
CA ASP A 56 0.14 11.89 10.79
C ASP A 56 -0.83 13.02 10.38
N GLU A 57 -1.29 13.03 9.13
CA GLU A 57 -2.16 14.10 8.62
C GLU A 57 -3.61 13.99 9.09
N LEU A 58 -4.10 12.76 9.27
CA LEU A 58 -5.51 12.52 9.66
C LEU A 58 -5.68 12.29 11.16
N GLU A 59 -4.58 12.17 11.91
CA GLU A 59 -4.56 11.74 13.31
C GLU A 59 -5.41 10.46 13.51
N ALA A 60 -5.35 9.55 12.53
CA ALA A 60 -6.22 8.39 12.49
C ALA A 60 -5.92 7.43 13.64
N LYS A 61 -6.96 6.79 14.19
CA LYS A 61 -6.80 5.74 15.22
C LYS A 61 -6.05 4.52 14.71
N GLY A 62 -6.04 4.33 13.39
CA GLY A 62 -5.23 3.33 12.72
C GLY A 62 -5.35 3.48 11.21
N VAL A 63 -4.32 2.99 10.51
CA VAL A 63 -4.24 2.93 9.05
C VAL A 63 -3.71 1.55 8.67
N ALA A 64 -4.24 1.01 7.57
CA ALA A 64 -3.76 -0.19 6.92
C ALA A 64 -3.52 0.14 5.44
N VAL A 65 -2.32 -0.18 4.96
CA VAL A 65 -1.96 -0.07 3.54
C VAL A 65 -1.44 -1.43 3.07
N VAL A 66 -1.96 -1.92 1.96
CA VAL A 66 -1.46 -3.11 1.27
C VAL A 66 -1.21 -2.74 -0.18
N ILE A 67 -0.02 -3.04 -0.70
CA ILE A 67 0.33 -2.80 -2.10
C ILE A 67 0.69 -4.13 -2.74
N GLU A 68 0.08 -4.41 -3.88
CA GLU A 68 0.35 -5.57 -4.71
C GLU A 68 0.87 -5.07 -6.05
N ALA A 69 2.10 -5.44 -6.44
CA ALA A 69 2.64 -4.98 -7.70
C ALA A 69 3.54 -6.00 -8.40
N THR A 70 3.53 -5.94 -9.73
CA THR A 70 4.45 -6.68 -10.60
C THR A 70 5.61 -5.77 -10.98
N HIS A 71 6.84 -6.27 -10.81
CA HIS A 71 8.07 -5.52 -11.06
C HIS A 71 8.67 -5.88 -12.41
N THR A 72 8.73 -4.94 -13.36
CA THR A 72 9.28 -5.24 -14.68
C THR A 72 10.79 -5.56 -14.64
N CYS A 73 11.52 -5.06 -13.64
CA CYS A 73 12.91 -5.47 -13.43
C CYS A 73 13.09 -6.98 -13.17
N MET A 74 12.03 -7.69 -12.76
CA MET A 74 12.00 -9.14 -12.58
C MET A 74 11.35 -9.87 -13.78
N THR A 75 10.42 -9.24 -14.50
CA THR A 75 9.66 -9.92 -15.56
C THR A 75 10.29 -9.80 -16.94
N ILE A 76 10.92 -8.66 -17.29
CA ILE A 76 11.46 -8.44 -18.65
C ILE A 76 12.97 -8.62 -18.75
N ARG A 77 13.67 -8.66 -17.61
CA ARG A 77 15.13 -8.83 -17.55
C ARG A 77 15.56 -9.67 -16.34
N GLY A 78 16.86 -9.96 -16.26
CA GLY A 78 17.42 -10.80 -15.20
C GLY A 78 16.78 -12.18 -15.21
N ILE A 79 16.11 -12.54 -14.10
CA ILE A 79 15.48 -13.84 -13.90
C ILE A 79 14.29 -14.12 -14.84
N ARG A 80 13.67 -13.07 -15.42
CA ARG A 80 12.53 -13.18 -16.35
C ARG A 80 11.40 -14.08 -15.84
N LYS A 81 10.84 -13.74 -14.66
CA LYS A 81 9.78 -14.52 -14.00
C LYS A 81 8.40 -13.87 -14.24
N PRO A 82 7.69 -14.18 -15.35
CA PRO A 82 6.34 -13.65 -15.57
C PRO A 82 5.37 -14.15 -14.50
N GLY A 83 4.35 -13.33 -14.20
CA GLY A 83 3.36 -13.63 -13.16
C GLY A 83 3.85 -13.43 -11.72
N SER A 84 5.09 -13.00 -11.50
CA SER A 84 5.56 -12.69 -10.14
C SER A 84 4.82 -11.48 -9.56
N LEU A 85 4.20 -11.66 -8.40
CA LEU A 85 3.53 -10.61 -7.65
C LEU A 85 4.29 -10.36 -6.33
N CYS A 86 4.59 -9.10 -6.03
CA CYS A 86 5.14 -8.68 -4.75
C CYS A 86 4.04 -7.99 -3.93
N VAL A 87 3.83 -8.47 -2.70
CA VAL A 87 2.86 -7.90 -1.76
C VAL A 87 3.59 -7.32 -0.57
N THR A 88 3.32 -6.06 -0.26
CA THR A 88 3.86 -5.35 0.91
C THR A 88 2.70 -4.79 1.73
N SER A 89 2.88 -4.66 3.04
CA SER A 89 1.84 -4.10 3.91
C SER A 89 2.41 -3.28 5.05
N ALA A 90 1.68 -2.25 5.48
CA ALA A 90 1.98 -1.42 6.62
C ALA A 90 0.72 -1.24 7.46
N MET A 91 0.79 -1.63 8.74
CA MET A 91 -0.32 -1.55 9.69
C MET A 91 0.05 -0.60 10.84
N ARG A 92 -0.85 0.32 11.18
CA ARG A 92 -0.69 1.33 12.23
C ARG A 92 -1.89 1.36 13.17
N GLY A 93 -1.65 1.81 14.40
CA GLY A 93 -2.70 1.97 15.42
C GLY A 93 -3.54 0.71 15.60
N VAL A 94 -4.87 0.87 15.58
CA VAL A 94 -5.81 -0.24 15.82
C VAL A 94 -5.63 -1.45 14.90
N PHE A 95 -5.21 -1.25 13.64
CA PHE A 95 -4.98 -2.35 12.69
C PHE A 95 -3.70 -3.15 13.01
N ARG A 96 -2.76 -2.57 13.76
CA ARG A 96 -1.57 -3.28 14.25
C ARG A 96 -1.83 -3.97 15.58
N SER A 97 -2.55 -3.30 16.49
CA SER A 97 -2.73 -3.76 17.87
C SER A 97 -3.90 -4.73 18.06
N HIS A 98 -4.95 -4.66 17.24
CA HIS A 98 -6.13 -5.51 17.38
C HIS A 98 -6.23 -6.51 16.22
N LEU A 99 -6.22 -7.80 16.57
CA LEU A 99 -6.32 -8.87 15.59
C LEU A 99 -7.66 -8.83 14.83
N SER A 100 -8.77 -8.51 15.50
CA SER A 100 -10.10 -8.44 14.88
C SER A 100 -10.16 -7.39 13.77
N SER A 101 -9.72 -6.16 14.04
CA SER A 101 -9.69 -5.08 13.03
C SER A 101 -8.75 -5.40 11.87
N ARG A 102 -7.62 -6.06 12.14
CA ARG A 102 -6.73 -6.56 11.09
C ARG A 102 -7.40 -7.64 10.23
N SER A 103 -8.08 -8.60 10.84
CA SER A 103 -8.79 -9.65 10.11
C SER A 103 -9.94 -9.08 9.26
N GLU A 104 -10.68 -8.11 9.79
CA GLU A 104 -11.76 -7.43 9.08
C GLU A 104 -11.25 -6.79 7.78
N ILE A 105 -10.18 -6.00 7.85
CA ILE A 105 -9.66 -5.32 6.65
C ILE A 105 -9.05 -6.30 5.66
N MET A 106 -8.36 -7.36 6.12
CA MET A 106 -7.83 -8.38 5.21
C MET A 106 -8.98 -9.15 4.53
N ASN A 107 -10.10 -9.38 5.21
CA ASN A 107 -11.29 -9.97 4.60
C ASN A 107 -11.95 -9.02 3.59
N LEU A 108 -11.95 -7.70 3.81
CA LEU A 108 -12.45 -6.76 2.80
C LEU A 108 -11.59 -6.72 1.53
N ILE A 109 -10.27 -6.92 1.66
CA ILE A 109 -9.34 -6.94 0.54
C ILE A 109 -9.39 -8.28 -0.23
N TYR A 110 -9.50 -9.40 0.49
CA TYR A 110 -9.30 -10.74 -0.07
C TYR A 110 -10.51 -11.68 0.01
N GLY A 111 -11.55 -11.34 0.77
CA GLY A 111 -12.67 -12.24 1.09
C GLY A 111 -13.48 -12.66 -0.14
N ASP A 112 -13.65 -11.75 -1.10
CA ASP A 112 -14.43 -11.98 -2.32
C ASP A 112 -13.59 -12.42 -3.52
N ARG A 113 -12.24 -12.48 -3.40
CA ARG A 113 -11.32 -12.87 -4.50
C ARG A 113 -11.21 -14.40 -4.69
N ARG A 114 -12.27 -15.16 -4.40
CA ARG A 114 -12.30 -16.63 -4.62
C ARG A 114 -12.76 -17.00 -6.02
#